data_AF-T0YGG5-F1
#
_entry.id   AF-T0YGG5-F1
#
_cell.length_a   1.000
_cell.length_b   1.000
_cell.length_c   1.000
_cell.angle_alpha   90.00
_cell.angle_beta   90.00
_cell.angle_gamma   90.00
#
_symmetry.space_group_name_H-M   'P 1'
#
loop_
_entity.id
_entity.type
_entity.pdbx_description
1 polymer ?
#
loop_
_entity_poly.entity_id
_entity_poly.type
_entity_poly.pdbx_seq_one_letter_code
_entity_poly.pdbx_strand_id
1 'polypeptide(L)'
;RAGKIIVKDAIADITLQQVLTRPEEFDVIATLNLNGDYLSDALAAQVGGIGIAPGGNINYLTGHAVFEATHGTAPKYANLDKVNPGSVLLSGEMMLRYMGWVEAADAIIAAMDKTIAQKIVTYDFARLMEGATEVATSAFGDALIRNL
;
A
#
# COMPACT_ATOMS: atom_id res chain seq x y z
N ARG A 1 -0.74 -21.55 24.79
CA ARG A 1 -1.28 -21.52 23.41
C ARG A 1 -0.25 -20.89 22.44
N ALA A 2 1.04 -21.26 22.56
CA ALA A 2 2.06 -20.74 21.66
C ALA A 2 2.01 -21.49 20.32
N GLY A 3 2.18 -20.78 19.20
CA GLY A 3 2.31 -21.37 17.85
C GLY A 3 1.01 -21.79 17.17
N LYS A 4 -0.17 -21.38 17.65
CA LYS A 4 -1.46 -21.65 16.98
C LYS A 4 -2.00 -20.38 16.33
N ILE A 5 -2.49 -20.47 15.10
CA ILE A 5 -3.29 -19.42 14.44
C ILE A 5 -4.68 -19.41 15.07
N ILE A 6 -5.13 -18.24 15.52
CA ILE A 6 -6.46 -18.05 16.09
C ILE A 6 -7.42 -17.62 14.99
N VAL A 7 -8.45 -18.42 14.74
CA VAL A 7 -9.57 -18.04 13.88
C VAL A 7 -10.66 -17.45 14.77
N LYS A 8 -11.04 -16.21 14.50
CA LYS A 8 -12.06 -15.44 15.22
C LYS A 8 -12.91 -14.65 14.24
N ASP A 9 -14.06 -14.18 14.70
CA ASP A 9 -14.97 -13.34 13.94
C ASP A 9 -15.29 -12.04 14.69
N ALA A 10 -15.73 -11.04 13.93
CA ALA A 10 -16.24 -9.77 14.42
C ALA A 10 -17.27 -9.24 13.42
N ILE A 11 -18.33 -8.60 13.92
CA ILE A 11 -19.33 -7.96 13.05
C ILE A 11 -18.67 -6.75 12.36
N ALA A 12 -19.09 -6.42 11.14
CA ALA A 12 -18.42 -5.41 10.31
C ALA A 12 -18.41 -4.01 10.95
N ASP A 13 -19.50 -3.62 11.62
CA ASP A 13 -19.65 -2.33 12.30
C ASP A 13 -18.70 -2.16 13.50
N ILE A 14 -18.52 -3.23 14.30
CA ILE A 14 -17.57 -3.22 15.40
C ILE A 14 -16.14 -3.34 14.89
N THR A 15 -15.91 -4.07 13.79
CA THR A 15 -14.59 -4.15 13.14
C THR A 15 -14.11 -2.76 12.73
N LEU A 16 -14.96 -1.95 12.08
CA LEU A 16 -14.61 -0.56 11.70
C LEU A 16 -14.24 0.34 12.90
N GLN A 17 -14.77 0.05 14.10
CA GLN A 17 -14.38 0.75 15.33
C GLN A 17 -13.10 0.17 15.95
N GLN A 18 -12.94 -1.15 15.91
CA GLN A 18 -11.83 -1.86 16.53
C GLN A 18 -10.52 -1.71 15.76
N VAL A 19 -10.56 -1.56 14.43
CA VAL A 19 -9.33 -1.24 13.67
C VAL A 19 -8.72 0.09 14.09
N LEU A 20 -9.54 1.05 14.57
CA LEU A 20 -9.05 2.32 15.13
C LEU A 20 -8.58 2.19 16.58
N THR A 21 -9.37 1.51 17.42
CA THR A 21 -9.15 1.50 18.87
C THR A 21 -8.24 0.38 19.36
N ARG A 22 -8.15 -0.72 18.60
CA ARG A 22 -7.39 -1.94 18.93
C ARG A 22 -6.81 -2.60 17.66
N PRO A 23 -6.06 -1.87 16.81
CA PRO A 23 -5.53 -2.40 15.55
C PRO A 23 -4.66 -3.66 15.75
N GLU A 24 -3.88 -3.72 16.83
CA GLU A 24 -2.97 -4.84 17.15
C GLU A 24 -3.70 -6.17 17.43
N GLU A 25 -5.03 -6.16 17.60
CA GLU A 25 -5.80 -7.39 17.72
C GLU A 25 -6.04 -8.07 16.37
N PHE A 26 -5.75 -7.41 15.24
CA PHE A 26 -5.98 -7.93 13.89
C PHE A 26 -4.66 -8.18 13.16
N ASP A 27 -4.67 -9.17 12.28
CA ASP A 27 -3.54 -9.53 11.42
C ASP A 27 -4.09 -9.81 10.00
N VAL A 28 -4.52 -11.05 9.73
CA VAL A 28 -5.20 -11.40 8.48
C VAL A 28 -6.72 -11.24 8.63
N ILE A 29 -7.35 -10.55 7.67
CA ILE A 29 -8.80 -10.35 7.61
C ILE A 29 -9.35 -11.04 6.36
N ALA A 30 -10.33 -11.93 6.55
CA ALA A 30 -11.13 -12.50 5.48
C ALA A 30 -12.55 -11.96 5.57
N THR A 31 -13.07 -11.38 4.47
CA THR A 31 -14.39 -10.76 4.45
C THR A 31 -15.02 -10.84 3.06
N LEU A 32 -16.30 -10.46 2.98
CA LEU A 32 -17.06 -10.42 1.73
C LEU A 32 -16.70 -9.17 0.92
N ASN A 33 -16.97 -9.21 -0.39
CA ASN A 33 -16.60 -8.16 -1.35
C ASN A 33 -16.90 -6.73 -0.85
N LEU A 34 -18.16 -6.44 -0.51
CA LEU A 34 -18.57 -5.09 -0.06
C LEU A 34 -17.89 -4.66 1.25
N ASN A 35 -17.73 -5.57 2.20
CA ASN A 35 -17.06 -5.23 3.45
C ASN A 35 -15.55 -5.04 3.24
N GLY A 36 -14.96 -5.77 2.29
CA GLY A 36 -13.56 -5.64 1.90
C GLY A 36 -13.27 -4.28 1.28
N ASP A 37 -14.16 -3.81 0.39
CA ASP A 37 -14.12 -2.46 -0.18
C ASP A 37 -14.07 -1.40 0.93
N TYR A 38 -15.08 -1.36 1.81
CA TYR A 38 -15.14 -0.34 2.87
C TYR A 38 -14.00 -0.42 3.87
N LEU A 39 -13.60 -1.64 4.26
CA LEU A 39 -12.59 -1.82 5.28
C LEU A 39 -11.19 -1.53 4.77
N SER A 40 -10.86 -1.93 3.53
CA SER A 40 -9.55 -1.68 2.95
C SER A 40 -9.28 -0.18 2.76
N ASP A 41 -10.27 0.58 2.29
CA ASP A 41 -10.19 2.04 2.20
C ASP A 41 -10.04 2.71 3.58
N ALA A 42 -10.83 2.26 4.57
CA ALA A 42 -10.72 2.79 5.93
C ALA A 42 -9.33 2.55 6.54
N LEU A 43 -8.75 1.37 6.31
CA LEU A 43 -7.41 1.02 6.79
C LEU A 43 -6.30 1.80 6.05
N ALA A 44 -6.42 1.94 4.73
CA ALA A 44 -5.49 2.76 3.94
C ALA A 44 -5.50 4.22 4.40
N ALA A 45 -6.67 4.77 4.70
CA ALA A 45 -6.80 6.11 5.27
C ALA A 45 -6.17 6.22 6.67
N GLN A 46 -6.39 5.23 7.53
CA GLN A 46 -5.88 5.20 8.90
C GLN A 46 -4.35 5.29 8.98
N VAL A 47 -3.63 4.66 8.04
CA VAL A 47 -2.16 4.70 7.99
C VAL A 47 -1.60 5.86 7.15
N GLY A 48 -2.47 6.74 6.64
CA GLY A 48 -2.08 7.81 5.71
C GLY A 48 -1.66 7.31 4.32
N GLY A 49 -2.02 6.08 3.98
CA GLY A 49 -1.58 5.34 2.80
C GLY A 49 -2.52 5.39 1.60
N ILE A 50 -3.54 6.25 1.57
CA ILE A 50 -4.53 6.32 0.47
C ILE A 50 -3.88 6.41 -0.91
N GLY A 51 -2.77 7.16 -1.04
CA GLY A 51 -2.04 7.32 -2.30
C GLY A 51 -1.06 6.19 -2.64
N ILE A 52 -0.81 5.27 -1.70
CA ILE A 52 0.22 4.23 -1.83
C ILE A 52 -0.27 2.81 -1.52
N ALA A 53 -1.53 2.61 -1.18
CA ALA A 53 -2.06 1.28 -0.87
C ALA A 53 -1.91 0.35 -2.10
N PRO A 54 -1.26 -0.82 -1.96
CA PRO A 54 -1.13 -1.78 -3.06
C PRO A 54 -2.37 -2.68 -3.17
N GLY A 55 -2.52 -3.35 -4.32
CA GLY A 55 -3.66 -4.22 -4.61
C GLY A 55 -3.33 -5.32 -5.61
N GLY A 56 -3.94 -6.49 -5.41
CA GLY A 56 -3.79 -7.65 -6.29
C GLY A 56 -5.04 -8.53 -6.31
N ASN A 57 -5.49 -8.87 -7.51
CA ASN A 57 -6.61 -9.76 -7.78
C ASN A 57 -6.06 -11.12 -8.24
N ILE A 58 -6.22 -12.15 -7.42
CA ILE A 58 -5.51 -13.42 -7.61
C ILE A 58 -6.50 -14.58 -7.63
N ASN A 59 -6.39 -15.41 -8.67
CA ASN A 59 -6.98 -16.74 -8.69
C ASN A 59 -5.90 -17.78 -8.37
N TYR A 60 -5.81 -18.16 -7.09
CA TYR A 60 -4.81 -19.11 -6.60
C TYR A 60 -4.96 -20.54 -7.15
N LEU A 61 -6.12 -20.91 -7.74
CA LEU A 61 -6.30 -22.23 -8.35
C LEU A 61 -5.70 -22.32 -9.75
N THR A 62 -5.75 -21.21 -10.51
CA THR A 62 -5.26 -21.18 -11.89
C THR A 62 -3.89 -20.52 -12.04
N GLY A 63 -3.43 -19.79 -11.03
CA GLY A 63 -2.18 -19.03 -11.08
C GLY A 63 -2.29 -17.67 -11.78
N HIS A 64 -3.49 -17.26 -12.22
CA HIS A 64 -3.67 -15.93 -12.81
C HIS A 64 -3.76 -14.86 -11.72
N ALA A 65 -3.04 -13.75 -11.93
CA ALA A 65 -3.03 -12.60 -11.03
C ALA A 65 -2.98 -11.29 -11.82
N VAL A 66 -3.67 -10.26 -11.32
CA VAL A 66 -3.60 -8.88 -11.82
C VAL A 66 -3.28 -7.97 -10.64
N PHE A 67 -2.15 -7.27 -10.72
CA PHE A 67 -1.72 -6.30 -9.71
C PHE A 67 -2.00 -4.89 -10.23
N GLU A 68 -2.58 -4.04 -9.42
CA GLU A 68 -3.15 -2.77 -9.88
C GLU A 68 -2.90 -1.61 -8.91
N ALA A 69 -2.92 -0.38 -9.44
CA ALA A 69 -3.04 0.79 -8.59
C ALA A 69 -4.46 0.86 -8.01
N THR A 70 -4.58 1.15 -6.71
CA THR A 70 -5.87 1.14 -6.00
C THR A 70 -6.56 2.51 -6.00
N HIS A 71 -5.82 3.58 -6.31
CA HIS A 71 -6.38 4.92 -6.40
C HIS A 71 -7.03 5.20 -7.76
N GLY A 72 -7.94 6.18 -7.79
CA GLY A 72 -8.56 6.65 -9.04
C GLY A 72 -7.59 7.36 -10.00
N THR A 73 -8.10 7.74 -11.18
CA THR A 73 -7.30 8.28 -12.30
C THR A 73 -6.81 9.72 -12.13
N ALA A 74 -7.37 10.47 -11.17
CA ALA A 74 -7.06 11.88 -10.87
C ALA A 74 -6.80 12.77 -12.12
N PRO A 75 -7.78 12.94 -13.05
CA PRO A 75 -7.54 13.55 -14.38
C PRO A 75 -6.92 14.95 -14.37
N LYS A 76 -7.19 15.74 -13.31
CA LYS A 76 -6.61 17.07 -13.10
C LYS A 76 -5.07 17.09 -13.02
N TYR A 77 -4.43 15.94 -12.76
CA TYR A 77 -2.97 15.80 -12.67
C TYR A 77 -2.37 14.96 -13.79
N ALA A 78 -3.16 14.56 -14.78
CA ALA A 78 -2.68 13.77 -15.91
C ALA A 78 -1.55 14.52 -16.65
N ASN A 79 -0.47 13.80 -16.95
CA ASN A 79 0.73 14.31 -17.66
C ASN A 79 1.46 15.48 -16.98
N LEU A 80 1.21 15.73 -15.68
CA LEU A 80 1.90 16.79 -14.93
C LEU A 80 3.13 16.31 -14.16
N ASP A 81 3.47 15.01 -14.25
CA ASP A 81 4.60 14.40 -13.52
C ASP A 81 4.58 14.71 -12.02
N LYS A 82 3.38 14.63 -11.42
CA LYS A 82 3.12 15.13 -10.06
C LYS A 82 2.65 14.08 -9.05
N VAL A 83 1.89 13.08 -9.50
CA VAL A 83 1.21 12.12 -8.61
C VAL A 83 2.18 11.13 -7.98
N ASN A 84 1.81 10.56 -6.84
CA ASN A 84 2.58 9.52 -6.19
C ASN A 84 2.48 8.19 -6.96
N PRO A 85 3.59 7.58 -7.41
CA PRO A 85 3.56 6.28 -8.07
C PRO A 85 3.56 5.10 -7.06
N GLY A 86 3.54 5.38 -5.76
CA GLY A 86 3.73 4.38 -4.71
C GLY A 86 2.74 3.21 -4.76
N SER A 87 1.46 3.45 -5.08
CA SER A 87 0.46 2.38 -5.16
C SER A 87 0.83 1.35 -6.23
N VAL A 88 1.13 1.78 -7.46
CA VAL A 88 1.51 0.85 -8.53
C VAL A 88 2.88 0.20 -8.28
N LEU A 89 3.81 0.90 -7.63
CA LEU A 89 5.11 0.35 -7.26
C LEU A 89 4.98 -0.77 -6.22
N LEU A 90 4.19 -0.57 -5.17
CA LEU A 90 3.95 -1.57 -4.13
C LEU A 90 3.06 -2.72 -4.64
N SER A 91 2.16 -2.48 -5.60
CA SER A 91 1.49 -3.58 -6.33
C SER A 91 2.48 -4.36 -7.20
N GLY A 92 3.48 -3.69 -7.78
CA GLY A 92 4.60 -4.34 -8.46
C GLY A 92 5.49 -5.17 -7.52
N GLU A 93 5.69 -4.72 -6.28
CA GLU A 93 6.33 -5.51 -5.23
C GLU A 93 5.56 -6.80 -4.95
N MET A 94 4.23 -6.72 -4.78
CA MET A 94 3.38 -7.90 -4.58
C MET A 94 3.48 -8.86 -5.77
N MET A 95 3.56 -8.33 -7.00
CA MET A 95 3.75 -9.12 -8.22
C MET A 95 5.07 -9.89 -8.21
N LEU A 96 6.18 -9.22 -7.89
CA LEU A 96 7.49 -9.86 -7.80
C LEU A 96 7.50 -10.96 -6.75
N ARG A 97 6.90 -10.69 -5.59
CA ARG A 97 6.74 -11.69 -4.52
C ARG A 97 5.90 -12.88 -4.97
N TYR A 98 4.81 -12.65 -5.71
CA TYR A 98 3.98 -13.70 -6.30
C TYR A 98 4.74 -14.57 -7.32
N MET A 99 5.66 -13.97 -8.08
CA MET A 99 6.54 -14.67 -9.03
C MET A 99 7.69 -15.43 -8.36
N GLY A 100 7.84 -15.31 -7.03
CA GLY A 100 8.94 -15.91 -6.27
C GLY A 100 10.24 -15.11 -6.32
N TRP A 101 10.23 -13.87 -6.83
CA TRP A 101 11.40 -12.98 -6.87
C TRP A 101 11.46 -12.14 -5.60
N VAL A 102 11.63 -12.83 -4.47
CA VAL A 102 11.50 -12.27 -3.12
C VAL A 102 12.55 -11.20 -2.85
N GLU A 103 13.79 -11.40 -3.30
CA GLU A 103 14.89 -10.45 -3.10
C GLU A 103 14.63 -9.11 -3.79
N ALA A 104 14.02 -9.15 -4.98
CA ALA A 104 13.64 -7.94 -5.71
C ALA A 104 12.48 -7.22 -5.02
N ALA A 105 11.50 -7.97 -4.51
CA ALA A 105 10.38 -7.42 -3.75
C ALA A 105 10.87 -6.73 -2.46
N ASP A 106 11.75 -7.39 -1.70
CA ASP A 106 12.32 -6.86 -0.46
C ASP A 106 13.17 -5.59 -0.72
N ALA A 107 13.90 -5.54 -1.84
CA ALA A 107 14.65 -4.34 -2.24
C ALA A 107 13.73 -3.13 -2.49
N ILE A 108 12.55 -3.33 -3.10
CA ILE A 108 11.57 -2.27 -3.31
C ILE A 108 11.04 -1.74 -1.98
N ILE A 109 10.68 -2.62 -1.05
CA ILE A 109 10.23 -2.22 0.30
C ILE A 109 11.32 -1.40 1.00
N ALA A 110 12.56 -1.90 1.02
CA ALA A 110 13.67 -1.21 1.67
C ALA A 110 13.94 0.19 1.06
N ALA A 111 13.88 0.30 -0.27
CA ALA A 111 14.05 1.58 -0.96
C ALA A 111 12.89 2.53 -0.67
N MET A 112 11.65 2.05 -0.62
CA MET A 112 10.46 2.85 -0.27
C MET A 112 10.58 3.41 1.14
N ASP A 113 10.87 2.56 2.13
CA ASP A 113 11.04 2.95 3.53
C ASP A 113 12.14 4.01 3.68
N LYS A 114 13.29 3.77 3.05
CA LYS A 114 14.44 4.70 3.10
C LYS A 114 14.11 6.04 2.45
N THR A 115 13.45 6.05 1.29
CA THR A 115 13.15 7.28 0.53
C THR A 115 12.12 8.15 1.25
N ILE A 116 11.06 7.53 1.80
CA ILE A 116 10.07 8.23 2.61
C ILE A 116 10.70 8.76 3.92
N ALA A 117 11.56 7.97 4.58
CA ALA A 117 12.25 8.40 5.80
C ALA A 117 13.21 9.59 5.56
N GLN A 118 13.81 9.68 4.37
CA GLN A 118 14.60 10.84 3.92
C GLN A 118 13.74 12.07 3.62
N LYS A 119 12.41 11.96 3.67
CA LYS A 119 11.42 12.98 3.30
C LYS A 119 11.59 13.47 1.85
N ILE A 120 12.12 12.65 0.95
CA ILE A 120 12.15 12.90 -0.49
C ILE A 120 10.88 12.27 -1.05
N VAL A 121 9.84 13.07 -1.28
CA VAL A 121 8.48 12.56 -1.53
C VAL A 121 7.72 13.40 -2.53
N THR A 122 6.66 12.85 -3.12
CA THR A 122 5.74 13.60 -3.99
C THR A 122 4.84 14.56 -3.20
N TYR A 123 4.18 15.47 -3.92
CA TYR A 123 3.44 16.60 -3.34
C TYR A 123 2.39 16.24 -2.27
N ASP A 124 1.79 15.06 -2.39
CA ASP A 124 0.73 14.53 -1.53
C ASP A 124 1.22 14.27 -0.10
N PHE A 125 2.45 13.75 0.04
CA PHE A 125 3.15 13.64 1.32
C PHE A 125 3.85 14.94 1.71
N ALA A 126 4.51 15.62 0.77
CA ALA A 126 5.30 16.81 1.07
C ALA A 126 4.50 17.88 1.82
N ARG A 127 3.23 18.10 1.44
CA ARG A 127 2.33 19.06 2.09
C ARG A 127 1.92 18.71 3.53
N LEU A 128 2.19 17.48 3.98
CA LEU A 128 1.86 16.97 5.32
C LEU A 128 3.11 16.77 6.20
N MET A 129 4.31 17.04 5.66
CA MET A 129 5.58 16.79 6.33
C MET A 129 6.38 18.09 6.49
N GLU A 130 6.91 18.33 7.69
CA GLU A 130 7.84 19.44 7.89
C GLU A 130 9.23 19.10 7.33
N GLY A 131 9.79 20.00 6.52
CA GLY A 131 11.12 19.86 5.93
C GLY A 131 11.23 18.77 4.85
N ALA A 132 10.12 18.44 4.17
CA ALA A 132 10.15 17.52 3.03
C ALA A 132 10.73 18.18 1.77
N THR A 133 11.42 17.37 0.98
CA THR A 133 11.83 17.72 -0.38
C THR A 133 10.77 17.20 -1.35
N GLU A 134 9.92 18.10 -1.84
CA GLU A 134 8.93 17.76 -2.87
C GLU A 134 9.62 17.44 -4.19
N VAL A 135 9.31 16.27 -4.77
CA VAL A 135 9.82 15.83 -6.07
C VAL A 135 8.68 15.43 -7.01
N ALA A 136 8.97 15.44 -8.32
CA ALA A 136 8.09 14.94 -9.36
C ALA A 136 7.89 13.42 -9.28
N THR A 137 6.88 12.86 -9.98
CA THR A 137 6.63 11.41 -10.05
C THR A 137 7.86 10.66 -10.54
N SER A 138 8.45 11.11 -11.65
CA SER A 138 9.67 10.56 -12.25
C SER A 138 10.85 10.61 -11.27
N ALA A 139 11.09 11.76 -10.66
CA ALA A 139 12.19 12.00 -9.73
C ALA A 139 12.05 11.19 -8.42
N PHE A 140 10.82 10.89 -7.98
CA PHE A 140 10.58 9.95 -6.87
C PHE A 140 11.00 8.53 -7.27
N GLY A 141 10.67 8.10 -8.50
CA GLY A 141 11.19 6.84 -9.06
C GLY A 141 12.72 6.78 -9.07
N ASP A 142 13.39 7.84 -9.52
CA ASP A 142 14.85 7.92 -9.50
C ASP A 142 15.42 7.90 -8.06
N ALA A 143 14.72 8.51 -7.11
CA ALA A 143 15.12 8.49 -5.71
C ALA A 143 15.04 7.10 -5.09
N LEU A 144 14.00 6.34 -5.43
CA LEU A 144 13.88 4.92 -5.06
C LEU A 144 15.03 4.11 -5.65
N ILE A 145 15.34 4.28 -6.94
CA ILE A 145 16.45 3.55 -7.60
C ILE A 145 17.79 3.85 -6.94
N ARG A 146 18.05 5.10 -6.54
CA ARG A 146 19.27 5.47 -5.80
C ARG A 146 19.34 4.84 -4.40
N ASN A 147 18.22 4.41 -3.85
CA ASN A 147 18.09 3.85 -2.52
C ASN A 147 17.95 2.32 -2.49
N LEU A 148 17.95 1.66 -3.66
CA LEU A 148 18.10 0.21 -3.79
C LEU A 148 19.45 -0.29 -3.27
#